data_AF-A0A2E8TE00-F1
#
_entry.id   AF-A0A2E8TE00-F1
#
_cell.length_a   1.000
_cell.length_b   1.000
_cell.length_c   1.000
_cell.angle_alpha   90.00
_cell.angle_beta   90.00
_cell.angle_gamma   90.00
#
_symmetry.space_group_name_H-M   'P 1'
#
loop_
_entity.id
_entity.type
_entity.pdbx_description
1 polymer ?
#
loop_
_entity_poly.entity_id
_entity_poly.type
_entity_poly.pdbx_seq_one_letter_code
_entity_poly.pdbx_strand_id
1 'polypeptide(L)'
;MSKSPRHFILFRDIPLLYGRVPKVANSSIKATLCKLLTQHPSSGIKTTADRFWRENTHGETQLVTPLQARRLRKSHFSFSFVRNPFDRIVAAYNNKVLEIDDVPLPMKHMGLHHGIPFDQFIEIICKADPETMDNHVRPQAEMLMIANKMIPKFIGRMEHMNEHWRRLRKRMKLE
;
A
#
# COMPACT_ATOMS: atom_id res chain seq x y z
N MET A 1 -12.09 -4.60 -2.96
CA MET A 1 -11.79 -5.47 -1.81
C MET A 1 -10.29 -5.39 -1.50
N SER A 2 -9.93 -5.38 -0.21
CA SER A 2 -8.55 -5.11 0.24
C SER A 2 -7.61 -6.34 0.22
N LYS A 3 -8.00 -7.44 -0.44
CA LYS A 3 -7.10 -8.58 -0.75
C LYS A 3 -6.41 -8.47 -2.12
N SER A 4 -6.41 -7.30 -2.75
CA SER A 4 -5.87 -7.15 -4.11
C SER A 4 -4.41 -7.61 -4.16
N PRO A 5 -4.02 -8.53 -5.07
CA PRO A 5 -2.63 -8.94 -5.24
C PRO A 5 -1.79 -7.90 -6.01
N ARG A 6 -2.43 -6.84 -6.50
CA ARG A 6 -1.80 -5.78 -7.28
C ARG A 6 -1.32 -4.66 -6.37
N HIS A 7 -0.15 -4.84 -5.75
CA HIS A 7 0.35 -3.94 -4.70
C HIS A 7 1.03 -2.67 -5.21
N PHE A 8 1.32 -2.56 -6.50
CA PHE A 8 2.04 -1.40 -7.06
C PHE A 8 1.13 -0.56 -7.94
N ILE A 9 1.27 0.76 -7.88
CA ILE A 9 0.80 1.69 -8.92
C ILE A 9 1.95 1.87 -9.90
N LEU A 10 1.70 1.58 -11.17
CA LEU A 10 2.56 1.87 -12.30
C LEU A 10 2.03 3.13 -12.99
N PHE A 11 2.89 4.12 -13.22
CA PHE A 11 2.59 5.24 -14.12
C PHE A 11 2.95 4.84 -15.55
N ARG A 12 2.10 5.18 -16.52
CA ARG A 12 2.29 4.84 -17.93
C ARG A 12 3.37 5.70 -18.57
N ASP A 13 3.26 7.02 -18.38
CA ASP A 13 4.06 8.01 -19.12
C ASP A 13 5.26 8.52 -18.30
N ILE A 14 5.37 8.08 -17.04
CA ILE A 14 6.48 8.37 -16.13
C ILE A 14 7.05 7.02 -15.71
N PRO A 15 8.38 6.78 -15.79
CA PRO A 15 8.99 5.50 -15.41
C PRO A 15 9.01 5.31 -13.88
N LEU A 16 7.84 5.25 -13.26
CA LEU A 16 7.61 5.31 -11.83
C LEU A 16 6.67 4.20 -11.35
N LEU A 17 7.08 3.55 -10.26
CA LEU A 17 6.30 2.58 -9.51
C LEU A 17 6.20 3.00 -8.05
N TYR A 18 5.01 2.96 -7.49
CA TYR A 18 4.78 3.13 -6.05
C TYR A 18 4.21 1.85 -5.44
N GLY A 19 4.98 1.20 -4.55
CA GLY A 19 4.55 0.06 -3.76
C GLY A 19 3.67 0.51 -2.61
N ARG A 20 2.40 0.11 -2.63
CA ARG A 20 1.38 0.59 -1.70
C ARG A 20 1.31 -0.33 -0.49
N VAL A 21 1.54 0.23 0.69
CA VAL A 21 1.36 -0.48 1.96
C VAL A 21 0.36 0.30 2.82
N PRO A 22 -0.74 -0.30 3.31
CA PRO A 22 -1.66 0.40 4.20
C PRO A 22 -1.00 0.82 5.52
N LYS A 23 -1.53 1.89 6.13
CA LYS A 23 -1.11 2.43 7.44
C LYS A 23 0.33 2.98 7.52
N VAL A 24 0.93 3.30 6.37
CA VAL A 24 2.25 3.96 6.25
C VAL A 24 2.16 5.39 5.67
N ALA A 25 1.06 6.10 5.95
CA ALA A 25 0.66 7.34 5.25
C ALA A 25 0.36 7.17 3.74
N ASN A 26 -0.03 5.96 3.33
CA ASN A 26 -0.36 5.63 1.94
C ASN A 26 -1.39 6.57 1.29
N SER A 27 -2.39 7.02 2.05
CA SER A 27 -3.38 7.98 1.57
C SER A 27 -2.73 9.32 1.17
N SER A 28 -1.83 9.85 1.99
CA SER A 28 -1.12 11.11 1.74
C SER A 28 -0.13 10.99 0.57
N ILE A 29 0.55 9.85 0.46
CA ILE A 29 1.44 9.55 -0.67
C ILE A 29 0.62 9.50 -1.97
N LYS A 30 -0.50 8.76 -1.99
CA LYS A 30 -1.42 8.73 -3.14
C LYS A 30 -1.92 10.12 -3.51
N ALA A 31 -2.36 10.92 -2.54
CA ALA A 31 -2.80 12.29 -2.79
C ALA A 31 -1.70 13.15 -3.44
N THR A 32 -0.44 12.95 -3.03
CA THR A 32 0.71 13.65 -3.63
C THR A 32 1.00 13.15 -5.04
N LEU A 33 0.97 11.83 -5.26
CA LEU A 33 1.18 11.21 -6.57
C LEU A 33 0.10 11.57 -7.59
N CYS A 34 -1.12 11.88 -7.13
CA CYS A 34 -2.21 12.34 -8.00
C CYS A 34 -1.85 13.62 -8.76
N LYS A 35 -0.91 14.43 -8.24
CA LYS A 35 -0.41 15.65 -8.88
C LYS A 35 0.49 15.37 -10.09
N LEU A 36 0.90 14.11 -10.29
CA LEU A 36 1.67 13.68 -11.46
C LEU A 36 0.77 13.25 -12.63
N LEU A 37 -0.55 13.20 -12.43
CA LEU A 37 -1.50 12.93 -13.50
C LEU A 37 -1.67 14.19 -14.35
N THR A 38 -1.69 13.98 -15.67
CA THR A 38 -1.93 15.02 -16.67
C THR A 38 -3.39 15.43 -16.66
N GLN A 39 -4.30 14.45 -16.55
CA GLN A 39 -5.72 14.70 -16.45
C GLN A 39 -6.14 14.74 -14.99
N HIS A 40 -6.66 15.89 -14.56
CA HIS A 40 -7.13 16.03 -13.21
C HIS A 40 -8.31 15.10 -12.92
N PRO A 41 -8.35 14.50 -11.72
CA PRO A 41 -9.44 13.63 -11.34
C PRO A 41 -10.76 14.40 -11.30
N SER A 42 -11.83 13.78 -11.79
CA SER A 42 -13.19 14.31 -11.65
C SER A 42 -13.54 14.53 -10.17
N SER A 43 -14.34 15.56 -9.89
CA SER A 43 -14.75 15.90 -8.52
C SER A 43 -15.46 14.72 -7.84
N GLY A 44 -15.20 14.52 -6.54
CA GLY A 44 -15.87 13.51 -5.71
C GLY A 44 -15.21 12.12 -5.65
N ILE A 45 -14.21 11.83 -6.49
CA ILE A 45 -13.54 10.51 -6.46
C ILE A 45 -12.40 10.51 -5.42
N LYS A 46 -12.46 9.58 -4.46
CA LYS A 46 -11.43 9.44 -3.43
C LYS A 46 -10.14 8.88 -4.03
N THR A 47 -9.12 9.72 -4.18
CA THR A 47 -7.77 9.36 -4.66
C THR A 47 -7.06 8.33 -3.76
N THR A 48 -7.55 8.12 -2.54
CA THR A 48 -7.04 7.11 -1.61
C THR A 48 -7.47 5.69 -1.97
N ALA A 49 -8.57 5.54 -2.72
CA ALA A 49 -9.14 4.24 -3.07
C ALA A 49 -8.37 3.57 -4.22
N ASP A 50 -8.24 2.25 -4.19
CA ASP A 50 -7.58 1.50 -5.27
C ASP A 50 -8.35 1.57 -6.59
N ARG A 51 -9.68 1.71 -6.54
CA ARG A 51 -10.53 1.90 -7.72
C ARG A 51 -10.12 3.16 -8.51
N PHE A 52 -9.71 4.22 -7.81
CA PHE A 52 -9.26 5.45 -8.45
C PHE A 52 -8.08 5.17 -9.38
N TRP A 53 -7.01 4.58 -8.85
CA TRP A 53 -5.77 4.23 -9.57
C TRP A 53 -5.91 3.11 -10.60
N ARG A 54 -7.07 2.44 -10.67
CA ARG A 54 -7.33 1.38 -11.63
C ARG A 54 -8.16 1.86 -12.82
N GLU A 55 -9.14 2.72 -12.54
CA GLU A 55 -10.23 3.03 -13.48
C GLU A 55 -10.38 4.53 -13.73
N ASN A 56 -9.93 5.39 -12.82
CA ASN A 56 -10.28 6.82 -12.82
C ASN A 56 -9.06 7.73 -12.99
N THR A 57 -8.01 7.22 -13.63
CA THR A 57 -6.83 8.00 -14.04
C THR A 57 -6.70 8.05 -15.57
N HIS A 58 -7.79 7.84 -16.33
CA HIS A 58 -7.80 7.94 -17.79
C HIS A 58 -6.69 7.10 -18.49
N GLY A 59 -6.36 5.95 -17.93
CA GLY A 59 -5.30 5.06 -18.43
C GLY A 59 -3.87 5.50 -18.14
N GLU A 60 -3.65 6.60 -17.40
CA GLU A 60 -2.32 7.08 -17.01
C GLU A 60 -1.65 6.19 -15.95
N THR A 61 -2.42 5.34 -15.27
CA THR A 61 -1.90 4.43 -14.25
C THR A 61 -2.52 3.04 -14.33
N GLN A 62 -1.79 2.06 -13.82
CA GLN A 62 -2.22 0.67 -13.71
C GLN A 62 -1.83 0.10 -12.35
N LEU A 63 -2.72 -0.72 -11.76
CA LEU A 63 -2.34 -1.54 -10.62
C LEU A 63 -1.68 -2.84 -11.09
N VAL A 64 -0.46 -3.12 -10.61
CA VAL A 64 0.34 -4.28 -11.02
C VAL A 64 0.80 -5.13 -9.83
N THR A 65 1.04 -6.42 -10.07
CA THR A 65 1.51 -7.37 -9.04
C THR A 65 2.99 -7.17 -8.71
N PRO A 66 3.46 -7.70 -7.56
CA PRO A 66 4.89 -7.74 -7.24
C PRO A 66 5.77 -8.33 -8.36
N LEU A 67 5.32 -9.41 -9.00
CA LEU A 67 6.02 -10.03 -10.12
C LEU A 67 6.16 -9.08 -11.32
N GLN A 68 5.07 -8.42 -11.70
CA GLN A 68 5.06 -7.45 -12.80
C GLN A 68 5.97 -6.24 -12.48
N ALA A 69 5.84 -5.67 -11.28
CA ALA A 69 6.70 -4.57 -10.83
C ALA A 69 8.18 -4.96 -10.80
N ARG A 70 8.51 -6.20 -10.41
CA ARG A 70 9.90 -6.69 -10.40
C ARG A 70 10.53 -6.74 -11.79
N ARG A 71 9.76 -7.09 -12.81
CA ARG A 71 10.20 -7.11 -14.23
C ARG A 71 10.54 -5.70 -14.72
N LEU A 72 9.81 -4.69 -14.25
CA LEU A 72 10.00 -3.28 -14.62
C LEU A 72 11.11 -2.57 -13.84
N ARG A 73 11.69 -3.19 -12.80
CA ARG A 73 12.70 -2.57 -11.92
C ARG A 73 13.93 -2.02 -12.66
N LYS A 74 14.27 -2.53 -13.86
CA LYS A 74 15.40 -2.02 -14.66
C LYS A 74 15.07 -0.69 -15.35
N SER A 75 13.85 -0.53 -15.86
CA SER A 75 13.43 0.65 -16.62
C SER A 75 12.67 1.68 -15.80
N HIS A 76 12.16 1.30 -14.63
CA HIS A 76 11.34 2.17 -13.77
C HIS A 76 12.03 2.41 -12.43
N PHE A 77 11.93 3.64 -11.93
CA PHE A 77 12.20 3.93 -10.53
C PHE A 77 11.04 3.40 -9.68
N SER A 78 11.33 2.64 -8.64
CA SER A 78 10.31 2.09 -7.74
C SER A 78 10.58 2.54 -6.31
N PHE A 79 9.54 2.98 -5.60
CA PHE A 79 9.67 3.31 -4.19
C PHE A 79 8.48 2.82 -3.36
N SER A 80 8.68 2.71 -2.05
CA SER A 80 7.63 2.46 -1.08
C SER A 80 7.99 3.07 0.27
N PHE A 81 7.05 3.04 1.21
CA PHE A 81 7.27 3.35 2.60
C PHE A 81 6.81 2.17 3.45
N VAL A 82 7.52 1.94 4.55
CA VAL A 82 7.16 0.95 5.56
C VAL A 82 7.00 1.63 6.91
N ARG A 83 6.37 0.94 7.84
CA ARG A 83 6.24 1.32 9.25
C ARG A 83 6.69 0.15 10.14
N ASN A 84 7.09 0.45 11.37
CA ASN A 84 7.24 -0.54 12.44
C ASN A 84 6.05 -1.53 12.40
N PRO A 85 6.30 -2.84 12.30
CA PRO A 85 5.23 -3.83 12.17
C PRO A 85 4.19 -3.75 13.29
N PHE A 86 4.62 -3.54 14.53
CA PHE A 86 3.72 -3.44 15.69
C PHE A 86 2.79 -2.23 15.57
N ASP A 87 3.36 -1.03 15.38
CA ASP A 87 2.57 0.19 15.24
C ASP A 87 1.60 0.14 14.05
N ARG A 88 2.02 -0.55 12.98
CA ARG A 88 1.18 -0.73 11.78
C ARG A 88 -0.04 -1.61 12.08
N ILE A 89 0.15 -2.67 12.87
CA ILE A 89 -0.92 -3.59 13.28
C ILE A 89 -1.86 -2.94 14.29
N VAL A 90 -1.34 -2.17 15.26
CA VAL A 90 -2.17 -1.34 16.15
C VAL A 90 -3.02 -0.33 15.35
N ALA A 91 -2.41 0.34 14.37
CA ALA A 91 -3.15 1.26 13.49
C ALA A 91 -4.18 0.54 12.59
N ALA A 92 -3.94 -0.73 12.25
CA ALA A 92 -4.92 -1.54 11.52
C ALA A 92 -6.09 -1.93 12.43
N TYR A 93 -5.80 -2.39 13.65
CA TYR A 93 -6.79 -2.74 14.67
C TYR A 93 -7.74 -1.57 14.95
N ASN A 94 -7.20 -0.41 15.37
CA ASN A 94 -8.03 0.75 15.71
C ASN A 94 -8.94 1.14 14.54
N ASN A 95 -8.39 1.32 13.34
CA ASN A 95 -9.15 1.81 12.20
C ASN A 95 -10.08 0.78 11.54
N LYS A 96 -9.86 -0.53 11.75
CA LYS A 96 -10.59 -1.60 11.02
C LYS A 96 -11.41 -2.53 11.90
N VAL A 97 -11.23 -2.43 13.21
CA VAL A 97 -11.90 -3.29 14.20
C VAL A 97 -12.65 -2.44 15.24
N LEU A 98 -12.08 -1.30 15.67
CA LEU A 98 -12.71 -0.47 16.71
C LEU A 98 -13.51 0.71 16.15
N GLU A 99 -12.95 1.47 15.20
CA GLU A 99 -13.55 2.72 14.71
C GLU A 99 -14.70 2.53 13.72
N ILE A 100 -14.88 1.32 13.19
CA ILE A 100 -15.94 1.01 12.23
C ILE A 100 -16.84 -0.07 12.78
N ASP A 101 -18.15 0.14 12.67
CA ASP A 101 -19.16 -0.79 13.20
C ASP A 101 -19.13 -2.14 12.48
N ASP A 102 -18.77 -2.14 11.19
CA ASP A 102 -18.67 -3.34 10.39
C ASP A 102 -17.26 -3.55 9.82
N VAL A 103 -16.61 -4.62 10.29
CA VAL A 103 -15.28 -5.04 9.85
C VAL A 103 -15.33 -5.41 8.35
N PRO A 104 -14.31 -5.07 7.53
CA PRO A 104 -14.33 -5.38 6.11
C PRO A 104 -14.49 -6.89 5.88
N LEU A 105 -15.29 -7.26 4.87
CA LEU A 105 -15.55 -8.67 4.53
C LEU A 105 -14.28 -9.56 4.45
N PRO A 106 -13.15 -9.11 3.85
CA PRO A 106 -11.89 -9.85 3.91
C PRO A 106 -11.39 -10.23 5.30
N MET A 107 -11.56 -9.34 6.27
CA MET A 107 -11.15 -9.51 7.67
C MET A 107 -12.17 -10.36 8.42
N LYS A 108 -13.47 -10.25 8.12
CA LYS A 108 -14.49 -11.20 8.60
C LYS A 108 -14.18 -12.64 8.23
N HIS A 109 -13.76 -12.88 6.99
CA HIS A 109 -13.33 -14.22 6.54
C HIS A 109 -12.08 -14.74 7.26
N MET A 110 -11.31 -13.87 7.94
CA MET A 110 -10.22 -14.28 8.81
C MET A 110 -10.69 -14.61 10.24
N GLY A 111 -11.98 -14.44 10.54
CA GLY A 111 -12.54 -14.57 11.89
C GLY A 111 -12.55 -13.27 12.69
N LEU A 112 -12.21 -12.12 12.09
CA LEU A 112 -12.22 -10.83 12.78
C LEU A 112 -13.64 -10.23 12.81
N HIS A 113 -14.06 -9.73 13.96
CA HIS A 113 -15.32 -9.00 14.14
C HIS A 113 -15.10 -7.71 14.94
N HIS A 114 -16.08 -6.82 14.90
CA HIS A 114 -16.01 -5.55 15.63
C HIS A 114 -15.82 -5.82 17.14
N GLY A 115 -14.97 -5.02 17.78
CA GLY A 115 -14.72 -5.10 19.21
C GLY A 115 -13.98 -6.36 19.71
N ILE A 116 -13.46 -7.23 18.82
CA ILE A 116 -12.64 -8.38 19.24
C ILE A 116 -11.44 -7.89 20.08
N PRO A 117 -11.09 -8.55 21.20
CA PRO A 117 -9.91 -8.20 21.99
C PRO A 117 -8.60 -8.19 21.18
N PHE A 118 -7.67 -7.31 21.54
CA PHE A 118 -6.45 -7.11 20.76
C PHE A 118 -5.55 -8.34 20.71
N ASP A 119 -5.43 -9.09 21.81
CA ASP A 119 -4.70 -10.35 21.88
C ASP A 119 -5.26 -11.41 20.93
N GLN A 120 -6.58 -11.58 20.88
CA GLN A 120 -7.24 -12.49 19.93
C GLN A 120 -7.05 -12.03 18.48
N PHE A 121 -7.10 -10.72 18.23
CA PHE A 121 -6.79 -10.15 16.91
C PHE A 121 -5.35 -10.49 16.47
N ILE A 122 -4.37 -10.41 17.37
CA ILE A 122 -2.99 -10.81 17.11
C ILE A 122 -2.89 -12.31 16.83
N GLU A 123 -3.53 -13.15 17.65
CA GLU A 123 -3.53 -14.60 17.47
C GLU A 123 -4.05 -15.01 16.08
N ILE A 124 -5.17 -14.42 15.66
CA ILE A 124 -5.76 -14.65 14.34
C ILE A 124 -4.80 -14.23 13.21
N ILE A 125 -4.17 -13.06 13.33
CA ILE A 125 -3.23 -12.57 12.31
C ILE A 125 -1.99 -13.45 12.24
N CYS A 126 -1.42 -13.87 13.37
CA CYS A 126 -0.21 -14.69 13.39
C CYS A 126 -0.43 -16.09 12.82
N LYS A 127 -1.66 -16.62 12.88
CA LYS A 127 -2.03 -17.94 12.34
C LYS A 127 -2.51 -17.92 10.90
N ALA A 128 -2.89 -16.76 10.37
CA ALA A 128 -3.46 -16.66 9.04
C ALA A 128 -2.40 -16.84 7.94
N ASP A 129 -2.83 -17.38 6.80
CA ASP A 129 -2.02 -17.45 5.59
C ASP A 129 -1.91 -16.05 4.95
N PRO A 130 -0.70 -15.49 4.76
CA PRO A 130 -0.50 -14.20 4.12
C PRO A 130 -1.15 -14.04 2.74
N GLU A 131 -1.33 -15.10 1.96
CA GLU A 131 -1.99 -15.04 0.66
C GLU A 131 -3.46 -14.64 0.79
N THR A 132 -4.11 -15.09 1.87
CA THR A 132 -5.53 -14.87 2.15
C THR A 132 -5.78 -13.64 3.03
N MET A 133 -4.75 -13.07 3.64
CA MET A 133 -4.86 -11.90 4.51
C MET A 133 -5.37 -10.64 3.78
N ASP A 134 -6.15 -9.83 4.51
CA ASP A 134 -6.42 -8.44 4.12
C ASP A 134 -5.12 -7.62 4.11
N ASN A 135 -4.92 -6.77 3.09
CA ASN A 135 -3.70 -5.97 2.92
C ASN A 135 -3.43 -5.02 4.09
N HIS A 136 -4.43 -4.67 4.92
CA HIS A 136 -4.18 -3.84 6.11
C HIS A 136 -3.33 -4.56 7.16
N VAL A 137 -3.46 -5.88 7.27
CA VAL A 137 -2.76 -6.72 8.26
C VAL A 137 -1.69 -7.63 7.63
N ARG A 138 -1.71 -7.84 6.31
CA ARG A 138 -0.69 -8.60 5.56
C ARG A 138 0.74 -8.11 5.83
N PRO A 139 1.73 -8.98 6.05
CA PRO A 139 3.11 -8.53 6.26
C PRO A 139 3.61 -7.63 5.11
N GLN A 140 4.38 -6.59 5.46
CA GLN A 140 4.91 -5.63 4.47
C GLN A 140 5.83 -6.29 3.43
N ALA A 141 6.60 -7.28 3.86
CA ALA A 141 7.50 -8.04 2.98
C ALA A 141 6.72 -8.74 1.86
N GLU A 142 5.58 -9.35 2.18
CA GLU A 142 4.69 -10.04 1.22
C GLU A 142 4.10 -9.11 0.16
N MET A 143 4.09 -7.80 0.41
CA MET A 143 3.62 -6.80 -0.55
C MET A 143 4.74 -6.25 -1.43
N LEU A 144 5.98 -6.23 -0.93
CA LEU A 144 7.10 -5.48 -1.49
C LEU A 144 8.25 -6.35 -2.00
N MET A 145 8.20 -7.66 -1.77
CA MET A 145 9.23 -8.62 -2.15
C MET A 145 8.66 -9.73 -3.01
N ILE A 146 9.54 -10.36 -3.79
CA ILE A 146 9.24 -11.61 -4.49
C ILE A 146 10.50 -12.48 -4.49
N ALA A 147 10.38 -13.75 -4.09
CA ALA A 147 11.50 -14.68 -3.98
C ALA A 147 12.72 -14.06 -3.27
N ASN A 148 12.50 -13.47 -2.09
CA ASN A 148 13.48 -12.74 -1.28
C ASN A 148 14.16 -11.53 -1.94
N LYS A 149 13.66 -11.07 -3.09
CA LYS A 149 14.17 -9.88 -3.78
C LYS A 149 13.25 -8.69 -3.56
N MET A 150 13.82 -7.62 -3.01
CA MET A 150 13.14 -6.34 -2.85
C MET A 150 12.80 -5.71 -4.20
N ILE A 151 11.56 -5.25 -4.34
CA ILE A 151 11.07 -4.62 -5.57
C ILE A 151 11.34 -3.11 -5.59
N PRO A 152 11.02 -2.34 -4.52
CA PRO A 152 11.38 -0.92 -4.46
C PRO A 152 12.90 -0.71 -4.54
N LYS A 153 13.36 0.28 -5.31
CA LYS A 153 14.72 0.80 -5.26
C LYS A 153 14.94 1.69 -4.04
N PHE A 154 13.89 2.34 -3.55
CA PHE A 154 13.90 3.14 -2.34
C PHE A 154 12.81 2.69 -1.36
N ILE A 155 13.16 2.52 -0.08
CA ILE A 155 12.20 2.28 1.00
C ILE A 155 12.36 3.36 2.07
N GLY A 156 11.31 4.16 2.24
CA GLY A 156 11.17 5.12 3.32
C GLY A 156 10.60 4.48 4.59
N ARG A 157 10.80 5.14 5.74
CA ARG A 157 10.21 4.76 7.03
C ARG A 157 9.20 5.82 7.42
N MET A 158 7.99 5.42 7.80
CA MET A 158 6.92 6.35 8.17
C MET A 158 7.30 7.18 9.40
N GLU A 159 8.02 6.59 10.35
CA GLU A 159 8.53 7.24 11.56
C GLU A 159 9.44 8.42 11.24
N HIS A 160 10.10 8.38 10.09
CA HIS A 160 11.01 9.41 9.60
C HIS A 160 10.50 10.03 8.29
N MET A 161 9.18 10.11 8.10
CA MET A 161 8.54 10.49 6.84
C MET A 161 9.15 11.77 6.24
N ASN A 162 9.25 12.84 7.02
CA ASN A 162 9.74 14.14 6.51
C ASN A 162 11.17 14.05 5.96
N GLU A 163 12.06 13.32 6.63
CA GLU A 163 13.44 13.14 6.20
C GLU A 163 13.54 12.18 5.02
N HIS A 164 12.88 11.03 5.09
CA HIS A 164 12.93 10.02 4.05
C HIS A 164 12.23 10.49 2.77
N TRP A 165 11.19 11.34 2.88
CA TRP A 165 10.57 12.00 1.74
C TRP A 165 11.53 12.98 1.05
N ARG A 166 12.30 13.77 1.82
CA ARG A 166 13.37 14.61 1.25
C ARG A 166 14.42 13.77 0.52
N ARG A 167 14.83 12.63 1.08
CA ARG A 167 15.78 11.69 0.45
C ARG A 167 15.23 11.06 -0.82
N LEU A 168 13.96 10.65 -0.80
CA LEU A 168 13.25 10.15 -1.99
C LEU A 168 13.28 11.17 -3.12
N ARG A 169 12.89 12.43 -2.85
CA ARG A 169 12.90 13.50 -3.87
C ARG A 169 14.29 13.74 -4.44
N LYS A 170 15.35 13.68 -3.62
CA LYS A 170 16.73 13.78 -4.10
C LYS A 170 17.10 12.60 -4.99
N ARG A 171 16.76 11.37 -4.57
CA ARG A 171 17.06 10.15 -5.32
C ARG A 171 16.35 10.11 -6.67
N MET A 172 15.09 10.53 -6.72
CA MET A 172 14.30 10.58 -7.97
C MET A 172 14.84 11.55 -9.02
N LYS A 173 15.68 12.54 -8.64
CA LYS A 173 16.32 13.47 -9.58
C LYS A 173 17.59 12.90 -10.22
N LEU A 174 18.09 11.78 -9.73
CA LEU A 174 19.36 11.16 -10.14
C LEU A 174 19.15 9.87 -10.96
N GLU A 175 17.90 9.43 -11.12
CA GLU A 175 17.51 8.25 -11.91
C GLU A 175 16.61 8.69 -13.07
#